data_AF-A0AA92R931-F1
#
_entry.id   AF-A0AA92R931-F1
#
_cell.length_a   1.000
_cell.length_b   1.000
_cell.length_c   1.000
_cell.angle_alpha   90.00
_cell.angle_beta   90.00
_cell.angle_gamma   90.00
#
_symmetry.space_group_name_H-M   'P 1'
#
loop_
_entity.id
_entity.type
_entity.pdbx_description
1 polymer ?
#
loop_
_entity_poly.entity_id
_entity_poly.type
_entity_poly.pdbx_seq_one_letter_code
_entity_poly.pdbx_strand_id
1 'polypeptide(L)'
;MNRMKIGLISASIAVALIGCNSDSDSVSTMTPVTLSVSDAPIDDVSEVVITYNKVAFLPLDGGTPQVFDVYKTNEEGNLVDEDGNPLPDGEDPLPLSVNLLNFQGSDAQELVDDELIPTGNYKLCVFANDGDHPNYPSYVIDEATGNQIPLTVKGDGACPQGVGKDPDSGVLFFNNTFAVNPDNNEFVVEFDLRRGLKDGTGQNEGYSIQRTSVTLINTVTTGEIQGDVATLTYQSCETDTPSANGYAHAIYLYEGNIAEENMGPFAGAEGQAMPIAAANVVQDVDDANYEYEFGFVEPGTYSVGYTCTANDDSEEGIVAGETFSIYQSTSGLNVSVGTDTDTNF
;
A
#
# COMPACT_ATOMS: atom_id res chain seq x y z
N MET A 1 25.45 -31.11 -5.53
CA MET A 1 26.68 -31.04 -6.36
C MET A 1 26.33 -31.39 -7.80
N ASN A 2 25.84 -30.40 -8.56
CA ASN A 2 25.58 -30.54 -9.99
C ASN A 2 26.28 -29.39 -10.71
N ARG A 3 27.24 -29.74 -11.57
CA ARG A 3 28.03 -28.81 -12.37
C ARG A 3 27.26 -28.49 -13.64
N MET A 4 26.85 -27.24 -13.85
CA MET A 4 26.36 -26.76 -15.14
C MET A 4 27.47 -26.00 -15.86
N LYS A 5 27.69 -26.37 -17.13
CA LYS A 5 28.82 -25.97 -17.97
C LYS A 5 28.54 -24.60 -18.60
N ILE A 6 29.49 -23.67 -18.46
CA ILE A 6 29.50 -22.39 -19.14
C ILE A 6 29.84 -22.61 -20.62
N GLY A 7 28.89 -22.31 -21.51
CA GLY A 7 29.10 -22.25 -22.95
C GLY A 7 29.18 -20.80 -23.42
N LEU A 8 30.38 -20.33 -23.74
CA LEU A 8 30.64 -19.08 -24.45
C LEU A 8 30.23 -19.23 -25.93
N ILE A 9 29.31 -18.41 -26.41
CA ILE A 9 29.13 -18.15 -27.84
C ILE A 9 29.02 -16.64 -28.06
N SER A 10 30.14 -16.03 -28.47
CA SER A 10 30.15 -14.72 -29.12
C SER A 10 29.50 -14.82 -30.49
N ALA A 11 28.49 -13.99 -30.74
CA ALA A 11 27.99 -13.70 -32.08
C ALA A 11 27.88 -12.19 -32.26
N SER A 12 28.91 -11.61 -32.88
CA SER A 12 28.98 -10.21 -33.29
C SER A 12 28.08 -9.99 -34.49
N ILE A 13 26.92 -9.35 -34.30
CA ILE A 13 26.06 -8.89 -35.39
C ILE A 13 26.41 -7.43 -35.70
N ALA A 14 26.99 -7.22 -36.88
CA ALA A 14 27.21 -5.89 -37.44
C ALA A 14 25.89 -5.35 -38.01
N VAL A 15 25.30 -4.35 -37.37
CA VAL A 15 24.15 -3.62 -37.90
C VAL A 15 24.66 -2.48 -38.77
N ALA A 16 24.28 -2.52 -40.04
CA ALA A 16 24.54 -1.47 -41.01
C ALA A 16 23.71 -0.22 -40.67
N LEU A 17 24.38 0.93 -40.55
CA LEU A 17 23.73 2.24 -40.46
C LEU A 17 23.01 2.54 -41.78
N ILE A 18 21.67 2.55 -41.72
CA ILE A 18 20.83 3.20 -42.72
C ILE A 18 20.46 4.56 -42.14
N GLY A 19 20.98 5.62 -42.75
CA GLY A 19 20.51 6.98 -42.49
C GLY A 19 19.32 7.31 -43.39
N CYS A 20 18.25 7.87 -42.82
CA CYS A 20 17.39 8.79 -43.54
C CYS A 20 16.53 9.64 -42.58
N ASN A 21 16.69 10.95 -42.75
CA ASN A 21 15.66 12.00 -42.68
C ASN A 21 15.18 12.51 -41.31
N SER A 22 15.24 13.84 -41.18
CA SER A 22 14.87 14.63 -40.01
C SER A 22 13.36 14.66 -39.79
N ASP A 23 12.95 14.14 -38.65
CA ASP A 23 12.05 14.84 -37.73
C ASP A 23 12.65 14.60 -36.34
N SER A 24 12.78 15.65 -35.53
CA SER A 24 13.30 15.53 -34.17
C SER A 24 12.21 15.01 -33.25
N ASP A 25 11.77 13.78 -33.48
CA ASP A 25 11.00 13.02 -32.51
C ASP A 25 12.02 12.45 -31.53
N SER A 26 12.06 13.03 -30.33
CA SER A 26 12.72 12.42 -29.19
C SER A 26 12.15 11.02 -29.00
N VAL A 27 12.92 9.99 -29.33
CA VAL A 27 12.56 8.60 -29.08
C VAL A 27 12.52 8.46 -27.56
N SER A 28 11.33 8.48 -26.98
CA SER A 28 11.18 8.13 -25.58
C SER A 28 11.48 6.64 -25.44
N THR A 29 12.46 6.31 -24.60
CA THR A 29 12.78 4.94 -24.26
C THR A 29 11.63 4.34 -23.46
N MET A 30 11.10 3.19 -23.88
CA MET A 30 10.11 2.45 -23.11
C MET A 30 10.81 1.57 -22.08
N THR A 31 10.20 1.39 -20.91
CA THR A 31 10.72 0.58 -19.81
C THR A 31 9.55 -0.12 -19.12
N PRO A 32 9.72 -1.35 -18.59
CA PRO A 32 8.69 -2.00 -17.79
C PRO A 32 8.46 -1.22 -16.50
N VAL A 33 7.19 -1.16 -16.10
CA VAL A 33 6.73 -0.55 -14.84
C VAL A 33 5.72 -1.47 -14.19
N THR A 34 5.96 -1.78 -12.93
CA THR A 34 5.01 -2.51 -12.07
C THR A 34 4.43 -1.54 -11.04
N LEU A 35 3.11 -1.57 -10.89
CA LEU A 35 2.37 -0.85 -9.86
C LEU A 35 1.56 -1.84 -9.05
N SER A 36 1.79 -1.86 -7.75
CA SER A 36 1.10 -2.74 -6.81
C SER A 36 0.34 -1.94 -5.75
N VAL A 37 -0.47 -2.63 -4.95
CA VAL A 37 -1.14 -2.11 -3.76
C VAL A 37 -0.78 -2.96 -2.55
N SER A 38 -0.65 -2.32 -1.41
CA SER A 38 -0.36 -2.93 -0.11
C SER A 38 -1.05 -2.10 0.98
N ASP A 39 -1.07 -2.61 2.20
CA ASP A 39 -1.68 -1.94 3.34
C ASP A 39 -0.96 -2.12 4.68
N ALA A 40 -1.14 -1.11 5.53
CA ALA A 40 -1.03 -1.22 6.98
C ALA A 40 -2.41 -1.54 7.63
N PRO A 41 -2.57 -2.76 8.17
CA PRO A 41 -3.85 -3.31 8.62
C PRO A 41 -4.50 -2.59 9.82
N ILE A 42 -5.80 -2.86 10.03
CA ILE A 42 -6.65 -2.34 11.10
C ILE A 42 -7.42 -3.47 11.80
N ASP A 43 -7.70 -3.33 13.10
CA ASP A 43 -8.15 -4.45 13.93
C ASP A 43 -9.66 -4.70 13.90
N ASP A 44 -10.49 -3.67 13.69
CA ASP A 44 -11.95 -3.80 13.84
C ASP A 44 -12.68 -4.43 12.63
N VAL A 45 -11.91 -4.92 11.65
CA VAL A 45 -12.45 -5.43 10.37
C VAL A 45 -11.72 -6.70 9.96
N SER A 46 -12.45 -7.63 9.36
CA SER A 46 -11.91 -8.92 8.91
C SER A 46 -11.50 -8.93 7.44
N GLU A 47 -12.07 -8.05 6.62
CA GLU A 47 -11.69 -7.85 5.22
C GLU A 47 -11.89 -6.39 4.82
N VAL A 48 -11.00 -5.88 3.97
CA VAL A 48 -11.14 -4.57 3.31
C VAL A 48 -10.89 -4.76 1.83
N VAL A 49 -11.97 -4.91 1.08
CA VAL A 49 -11.94 -5.27 -0.33
C VAL A 49 -12.12 -4.04 -1.21
N ILE A 50 -11.09 -3.71 -1.98
CA ILE A 50 -11.14 -2.66 -3.00
C ILE A 50 -11.18 -3.29 -4.38
N THR A 51 -12.16 -2.88 -5.19
CA THR A 51 -12.23 -3.29 -6.59
C THR A 51 -11.65 -2.21 -7.49
N TYR A 52 -10.54 -2.50 -8.17
CA TYR A 52 -9.86 -1.60 -9.09
C TYR A 52 -10.37 -1.78 -10.51
N ASN A 53 -10.48 -0.69 -11.25
CA ASN A 53 -10.92 -0.73 -12.65
C ASN A 53 -9.83 -0.34 -13.64
N LYS A 54 -9.06 0.71 -13.37
CA LYS A 54 -7.98 1.18 -14.22
C LYS A 54 -6.98 2.06 -13.47
N VAL A 55 -5.81 2.20 -14.06
CA VAL A 55 -4.73 3.06 -13.61
C VAL A 55 -4.32 3.96 -14.76
N ALA A 56 -4.04 5.24 -14.47
CA ALA A 56 -3.56 6.19 -15.46
C ALA A 56 -2.25 6.87 -15.02
N PHE A 57 -1.19 6.66 -15.79
CA PHE A 57 0.07 7.39 -15.70
C PHE A 57 -0.03 8.66 -16.55
N LEU A 58 0.09 9.81 -15.89
CA LEU A 58 -0.09 11.14 -16.48
C LEU A 58 1.28 11.79 -16.77
N PRO A 59 1.76 11.79 -18.02
CA PRO A 59 3.07 12.35 -18.34
C PRO A 59 3.09 13.87 -18.11
N LEU A 60 4.20 14.38 -17.58
CA LEU A 60 4.43 15.81 -17.39
C LEU A 60 5.27 16.44 -18.49
N ASP A 61 6.09 15.64 -19.17
CA ASP A 61 7.02 16.07 -20.21
C ASP A 61 6.37 16.18 -21.61
N GLY A 62 5.04 16.13 -21.66
CA GLY A 62 4.24 16.03 -22.89
C GLY A 62 3.95 14.59 -23.28
N GLY A 63 2.87 14.37 -24.05
CA GLY A 63 2.39 13.04 -24.42
C GLY A 63 0.93 12.81 -24.02
N THR A 64 0.43 11.61 -24.28
CA THR A 64 -0.91 11.17 -23.85
C THR A 64 -0.79 10.35 -22.57
N PRO A 65 -1.79 10.43 -21.65
CA PRO A 65 -1.88 9.50 -20.52
C PRO A 65 -1.74 8.04 -20.97
N GLN A 66 -0.97 7.25 -20.22
CA GLN A 66 -0.92 5.80 -20.39
C GLN A 66 -1.96 5.22 -19.43
N VAL A 67 -2.99 4.56 -19.98
CA VAL A 67 -4.13 4.05 -19.20
C VAL A 67 -4.16 2.54 -19.34
N PHE A 68 -4.20 1.83 -18.22
CA PHE A 68 -4.22 0.39 -18.13
C PHE A 68 -5.47 -0.04 -17.38
N ASP A 69 -6.28 -0.91 -17.98
CA ASP A 69 -7.40 -1.54 -17.29
C ASP A 69 -6.86 -2.61 -16.33
N VAL A 70 -7.44 -2.70 -15.14
CA VAL A 70 -7.02 -3.63 -14.09
C VAL A 70 -8.04 -4.77 -13.99
N TYR A 71 -7.61 -5.96 -14.38
CA TYR A 71 -8.46 -7.15 -14.43
C TYR A 71 -7.91 -8.29 -13.60
N LYS A 72 -8.81 -9.18 -13.20
CA LYS A 72 -8.46 -10.43 -12.53
C LYS A 72 -7.77 -11.38 -13.52
N THR A 73 -6.55 -11.78 -13.19
CA THR A 73 -5.73 -12.72 -13.95
C THR A 73 -5.26 -13.88 -13.07
N ASN A 74 -4.73 -14.94 -13.69
CA ASN A 74 -3.96 -15.96 -13.00
C ASN A 74 -2.46 -15.58 -12.90
N GLU A 75 -1.64 -16.45 -12.30
CA GLU A 75 -0.19 -16.26 -12.16
C GLU A 75 0.56 -16.10 -13.49
N GLU A 76 -0.02 -16.51 -14.62
CA GLU A 76 0.54 -16.31 -15.96
C GLU A 76 -0.01 -15.07 -16.68
N GLY A 77 -0.75 -14.20 -15.98
CA GLY A 77 -1.34 -12.96 -16.53
C GLY A 77 -2.53 -13.20 -17.47
N ASN A 78 -3.13 -14.39 -17.47
CA ASN A 78 -4.25 -14.74 -18.33
C ASN A 78 -5.57 -14.40 -17.61
N LEU A 79 -6.54 -13.80 -18.32
CA LEU A 79 -7.85 -13.46 -17.76
C LEU A 79 -8.58 -14.71 -17.23
N VAL A 80 -9.20 -14.57 -16.06
CA VAL A 80 -9.95 -15.65 -15.41
C VAL A 80 -11.36 -15.23 -15.01
N ASP A 81 -12.23 -16.22 -14.83
CA ASP A 81 -13.58 -16.04 -14.29
C ASP A 81 -13.59 -15.93 -12.74
N GLU A 82 -14.79 -15.87 -12.16
CA GLU A 82 -14.99 -15.75 -10.71
C GLU A 82 -14.36 -16.93 -9.96
N ASP A 83 -14.41 -18.12 -10.54
CA ASP A 83 -13.89 -19.38 -10.00
C ASP A 83 -12.38 -19.57 -10.25
N GLY A 84 -11.74 -18.65 -10.99
CA GLY A 84 -10.31 -18.71 -11.32
C GLY A 84 -9.98 -19.60 -12.53
N ASN A 85 -10.98 -20.01 -13.31
CA ASN A 85 -10.75 -20.73 -14.56
C ASN A 85 -10.47 -19.74 -15.70
N PRO A 86 -9.77 -20.15 -16.78
CA PRO A 86 -9.55 -19.29 -17.94
C PRO A 86 -10.85 -18.71 -18.49
N LEU A 87 -10.89 -17.39 -18.68
CA LEU A 87 -12.06 -16.68 -19.17
C LEU A 87 -12.41 -17.12 -20.61
N PRO A 88 -13.65 -17.55 -20.90
CA PRO A 88 -14.05 -17.92 -22.26
C PRO A 88 -13.96 -16.75 -23.27
N ASP A 89 -13.64 -17.08 -24.53
CA ASP A 89 -13.59 -16.10 -25.61
C ASP A 89 -14.92 -15.32 -25.75
N GLY A 90 -14.85 -13.99 -25.60
CA GLY A 90 -15.98 -13.07 -25.79
C GLY A 90 -16.79 -12.76 -24.53
N GLU A 91 -16.39 -13.29 -23.38
CA GLU A 91 -16.88 -12.82 -22.07
C GLU A 91 -16.14 -11.53 -21.67
N ASP A 92 -16.82 -10.68 -20.90
CA ASP A 92 -16.23 -9.44 -20.38
C ASP A 92 -15.26 -9.76 -19.23
N PRO A 93 -14.06 -9.13 -19.18
CA PRO A 93 -13.11 -9.36 -18.10
C PRO A 93 -13.64 -8.84 -16.76
N LEU A 94 -13.28 -9.55 -15.70
CA LEU A 94 -13.64 -9.17 -14.33
C LEU A 94 -12.63 -8.13 -13.80
N PRO A 95 -13.08 -7.05 -13.15
CA PRO A 95 -12.16 -6.16 -12.45
C PRO A 95 -11.45 -6.89 -11.30
N LEU A 96 -10.26 -6.42 -10.93
CA LEU A 96 -9.51 -7.00 -9.83
C LEU A 96 -10.06 -6.49 -8.48
N SER A 97 -10.57 -7.40 -7.65
CA SER A 97 -10.90 -7.12 -6.25
C SER A 97 -9.78 -7.63 -5.34
N VAL A 98 -9.26 -6.75 -4.49
CA VAL A 98 -8.13 -7.03 -3.60
C VAL A 98 -8.58 -6.83 -2.16
N ASN A 99 -8.46 -7.89 -1.34
CA ASN A 99 -8.54 -7.72 0.12
C ASN A 99 -7.18 -7.18 0.58
N LEU A 100 -7.14 -5.91 0.97
CA LEU A 100 -5.91 -5.23 1.38
C LEU A 100 -5.26 -5.88 2.61
N LEU A 101 -6.06 -6.46 3.52
CA LEU A 101 -5.52 -7.11 4.71
C LEU A 101 -4.69 -8.37 4.41
N ASN A 102 -4.72 -8.88 3.17
CA ASN A 102 -3.86 -9.99 2.75
C ASN A 102 -2.46 -9.54 2.31
N PHE A 103 -2.19 -8.24 2.22
CA PHE A 103 -0.97 -7.67 1.67
C PHE A 103 -0.43 -6.63 2.65
N GLN A 104 0.35 -7.10 3.63
CA GLN A 104 0.90 -6.29 4.72
C GLN A 104 2.43 -6.36 4.69
N GLY A 105 3.10 -5.39 5.32
CA GLY A 105 4.56 -5.38 5.37
C GLY A 105 5.15 -5.11 3.98
N SER A 106 5.92 -6.05 3.44
CA SER A 106 6.45 -6.00 2.06
C SER A 106 5.60 -6.75 1.04
N ASP A 107 4.54 -7.46 1.45
CA ASP A 107 3.63 -8.15 0.53
C ASP A 107 2.75 -7.14 -0.23
N ALA A 108 2.61 -7.33 -1.54
CA ALA A 108 1.81 -6.43 -2.38
C ALA A 108 1.09 -7.19 -3.51
N GLN A 109 -0.07 -6.66 -3.92
CA GLN A 109 -0.83 -7.14 -5.07
C GLN A 109 -0.60 -6.25 -6.28
N GLU A 110 -0.11 -6.80 -7.37
CA GLU A 110 0.07 -6.09 -8.63
C GLU A 110 -1.29 -5.65 -9.21
N LEU A 111 -1.38 -4.38 -9.60
CA LEU A 111 -2.47 -3.82 -10.43
C LEU A 111 -2.05 -3.71 -11.89
N VAL A 112 -0.77 -3.41 -12.12
CA VAL A 112 -0.14 -3.30 -13.44
C VAL A 112 1.18 -4.04 -13.34
N ASP A 113 1.39 -5.03 -14.22
CA ASP A 113 2.56 -5.90 -14.22
C ASP A 113 3.39 -5.69 -15.49
N ASP A 114 4.65 -5.29 -15.33
CA ASP A 114 5.68 -5.19 -16.37
C ASP A 114 5.26 -4.40 -17.65
N GLU A 115 4.35 -3.45 -17.52
CA GLU A 115 3.82 -2.69 -18.65
C GLU A 115 4.83 -1.69 -19.18
N LEU A 116 4.94 -1.61 -20.51
CA LEU A 116 5.92 -0.76 -21.18
C LEU A 116 5.46 0.71 -21.22
N ILE A 117 6.02 1.53 -20.33
CA ILE A 117 5.73 2.97 -20.22
C ILE A 117 6.95 3.78 -20.72
N PRO A 118 6.74 4.91 -21.42
CA PRO A 118 7.85 5.78 -21.79
C PRO A 118 8.54 6.37 -20.56
N THR A 119 9.87 6.41 -20.53
CA THR A 119 10.63 7.09 -19.46
C THR A 119 10.28 8.57 -19.39
N GLY A 120 10.20 9.13 -18.18
CA GLY A 120 9.82 10.53 -17.97
C GLY A 120 9.22 10.77 -16.59
N ASN A 121 8.71 11.98 -16.36
CA ASN A 121 8.06 12.34 -15.10
C ASN A 121 6.55 12.18 -15.21
N TYR A 122 5.94 11.57 -14.20
CA TYR A 122 4.53 11.22 -14.17
C TYR A 122 3.83 11.66 -12.89
N LYS A 123 2.51 11.76 -12.98
CA LYS A 123 1.57 11.67 -11.85
C LYS A 123 0.68 10.44 -12.05
N LEU A 124 0.00 9.99 -11.00
CA LEU A 124 -0.81 8.77 -11.04
C LEU A 124 -2.28 9.06 -10.72
N CYS A 125 -3.18 8.40 -11.42
CA CYS A 125 -4.55 8.19 -10.97
C CYS A 125 -4.79 6.69 -10.83
N VAL A 126 -5.31 6.27 -9.67
CA VAL A 126 -5.86 4.92 -9.47
C VAL A 126 -7.36 5.05 -9.29
N PHE A 127 -8.11 4.24 -10.01
CA PHE A 127 -9.57 4.24 -9.98
C PHE A 127 -10.07 2.98 -9.28
N ALA A 128 -10.96 3.18 -8.32
CA ALA A 128 -11.55 2.12 -7.53
C ALA A 128 -13.07 2.29 -7.49
N ASN A 129 -13.80 1.20 -7.64
CA ASN A 129 -15.26 1.22 -7.59
C ASN A 129 -15.72 1.60 -6.18
N ASP A 130 -16.75 2.44 -6.07
CA ASP A 130 -17.38 2.75 -4.80
C ASP A 130 -18.31 1.63 -4.34
N GLY A 131 -18.68 1.63 -3.06
CA GLY A 131 -19.53 0.60 -2.48
C GLY A 131 -20.97 0.57 -3.00
N ASP A 132 -21.40 1.57 -3.77
CA ASP A 132 -22.69 1.61 -4.47
C ASP A 132 -22.59 1.18 -5.95
N HIS A 133 -21.40 0.81 -6.42
CA HIS A 133 -21.20 0.30 -7.77
C HIS A 133 -22.05 -0.98 -8.01
N PRO A 134 -22.77 -1.07 -9.14
CA PRO A 134 -23.88 -2.02 -9.29
C PRO A 134 -23.48 -3.50 -9.38
N ASN A 135 -22.28 -3.80 -9.89
CA ASN A 135 -21.84 -5.18 -10.15
C ASN A 135 -20.67 -5.59 -9.24
N TYR A 136 -19.66 -4.72 -9.13
CA TYR A 136 -18.43 -4.98 -8.40
C TYR A 136 -18.12 -3.88 -7.38
N PRO A 137 -18.89 -3.78 -6.27
CA PRO A 137 -18.68 -2.78 -5.24
C PRO A 137 -17.42 -3.07 -4.40
N SER A 138 -16.78 -2.03 -3.90
CA SER A 138 -15.82 -2.16 -2.79
C SER A 138 -16.55 -2.26 -1.45
N TYR A 139 -16.00 -3.00 -0.50
CA TYR A 139 -16.66 -3.24 0.79
C TYR A 139 -15.68 -3.58 1.91
N VAL A 140 -16.18 -3.53 3.14
CA VAL A 140 -15.53 -4.01 4.35
C VAL A 140 -16.39 -5.12 4.96
N ILE A 141 -15.75 -6.14 5.54
CA ILE A 141 -16.43 -7.12 6.38
C ILE A 141 -16.13 -6.81 7.85
N ASP A 142 -17.15 -6.36 8.58
CA ASP A 142 -17.06 -6.07 10.01
C ASP A 142 -16.74 -7.33 10.81
N GLU A 143 -15.73 -7.29 11.66
CA GLU A 143 -15.24 -8.48 12.37
C GLU A 143 -16.29 -9.00 13.37
N ALA A 144 -16.98 -8.09 14.08
CA ALA A 144 -17.91 -8.46 15.15
C ALA A 144 -19.22 -9.09 14.63
N THR A 145 -19.69 -8.66 13.47
CA THR A 145 -21.00 -9.04 12.92
C THR A 145 -20.92 -9.88 11.66
N GLY A 146 -19.77 -9.89 10.97
CA GLY A 146 -19.60 -10.50 9.65
C GLY A 146 -20.41 -9.82 8.55
N ASN A 147 -20.93 -8.61 8.79
CA ASN A 147 -21.72 -7.89 7.82
C ASN A 147 -20.83 -7.25 6.76
N GLN A 148 -21.25 -7.35 5.50
CA GLN A 148 -20.67 -6.59 4.41
C GLN A 148 -21.20 -5.15 4.44
N ILE A 149 -20.30 -4.20 4.54
CA ILE A 149 -20.59 -2.76 4.63
C ILE A 149 -19.95 -2.07 3.41
N PRO A 150 -20.68 -1.21 2.67
CA PRO A 150 -20.15 -0.51 1.50
C PRO A 150 -18.90 0.32 1.84
N LEU A 151 -17.90 0.32 0.95
CA LEU A 151 -16.68 1.11 1.07
C LEU A 151 -16.60 2.15 -0.06
N THR A 152 -16.52 3.43 0.31
CA THR A 152 -16.32 4.53 -0.65
C THR A 152 -14.86 4.98 -0.65
N VAL A 153 -14.24 5.01 -1.83
CA VAL A 153 -12.87 5.51 -1.97
C VAL A 153 -12.94 7.02 -2.23
N LYS A 154 -12.71 7.84 -1.20
CA LYS A 154 -12.83 9.29 -1.34
C LYS A 154 -11.68 9.84 -2.19
N GLY A 155 -12.02 10.21 -3.43
CA GLY A 155 -11.09 10.78 -4.40
C GLY A 155 -11.38 12.24 -4.72
N ASP A 156 -10.33 13.04 -4.93
CA ASP A 156 -10.42 14.45 -5.33
C ASP A 156 -10.79 14.58 -6.83
N GLY A 157 -12.03 14.28 -7.17
CA GLY A 157 -12.63 14.69 -8.43
C GLY A 157 -12.28 13.82 -9.65
N ALA A 158 -11.98 14.46 -10.78
CA ALA A 158 -11.72 13.81 -12.06
C ALA A 158 -10.21 13.69 -12.28
N CYS A 159 -9.76 12.55 -12.81
CA CYS A 159 -8.38 12.41 -13.24
C CYS A 159 -8.07 13.43 -14.37
N PRO A 160 -6.96 14.19 -14.25
CA PRO A 160 -6.58 15.22 -15.23
C PRO A 160 -6.25 14.68 -16.64
N GLN A 161 -5.82 15.59 -17.51
CA GLN A 161 -5.33 15.29 -18.87
C GLN A 161 -6.34 14.55 -19.77
N GLY A 162 -7.64 14.73 -19.51
CA GLY A 162 -8.71 14.15 -20.31
C GLY A 162 -9.07 12.69 -19.96
N VAL A 163 -8.44 12.10 -18.94
CA VAL A 163 -8.79 10.76 -18.44
C VAL A 163 -10.17 10.76 -17.78
N GLY A 164 -10.49 11.81 -17.01
CA GLY A 164 -11.85 12.05 -16.53
C GLY A 164 -12.24 11.20 -15.32
N LYS A 165 -13.49 10.74 -15.30
CA LYS A 165 -14.10 9.96 -14.21
C LYS A 165 -14.70 8.69 -14.77
N ASP A 166 -14.84 7.69 -13.91
CA ASP A 166 -15.72 6.55 -14.17
C ASP A 166 -16.97 6.63 -13.27
N PRO A 167 -18.14 6.20 -13.75
CA PRO A 167 -19.34 6.11 -12.93
C PRO A 167 -19.11 5.21 -11.71
N ASP A 168 -19.72 5.59 -10.59
CA ASP A 168 -19.74 4.80 -9.35
C ASP A 168 -18.32 4.36 -8.90
N SER A 169 -17.34 5.24 -9.10
CA SER A 169 -15.93 5.01 -8.81
C SER A 169 -15.25 6.25 -8.20
N GLY A 170 -14.44 6.01 -7.19
CA GLY A 170 -13.48 6.97 -6.62
C GLY A 170 -12.21 7.09 -7.46
N VAL A 171 -11.55 8.25 -7.36
CA VAL A 171 -10.26 8.53 -8.04
C VAL A 171 -9.19 8.95 -7.04
N LEU A 172 -8.22 8.08 -6.79
CA LEU A 172 -7.03 8.39 -6.02
C LEU A 172 -6.02 9.09 -6.93
N PHE A 173 -6.01 10.42 -6.91
CA PHE A 173 -5.04 11.23 -7.65
C PHE A 173 -3.79 11.51 -6.81
N PHE A 174 -2.62 11.11 -7.30
CA PHE A 174 -1.31 11.36 -6.67
C PHE A 174 -0.68 12.59 -7.30
N ASN A 175 -0.75 13.71 -6.56
CA ASN A 175 -0.32 15.01 -7.07
C ASN A 175 1.22 15.16 -7.06
N ASN A 176 1.94 14.34 -6.29
CA ASN A 176 3.39 14.31 -6.28
C ASN A 176 3.91 13.71 -7.58
N THR A 177 4.98 14.31 -8.11
CA THR A 177 5.64 13.82 -9.30
C THR A 177 6.57 12.67 -8.93
N PHE A 178 6.56 11.59 -9.73
CA PHE A 178 7.54 10.52 -9.68
C PHE A 178 8.17 10.31 -11.06
N ALA A 179 9.34 9.68 -11.09
CA ALA A 179 10.08 9.42 -12.33
C ALA A 179 9.97 7.94 -12.71
N VAL A 180 9.64 7.69 -13.98
CA VAL A 180 9.83 6.39 -14.64
C VAL A 180 11.21 6.44 -15.30
N ASN A 181 12.13 5.67 -14.74
CA ASN A 181 13.55 5.63 -15.11
C ASN A 181 13.83 4.51 -16.12
N PRO A 182 14.96 4.54 -16.85
CA PRO A 182 15.27 3.49 -17.82
C PRO A 182 15.31 2.07 -17.22
N ASP A 183 15.68 1.95 -15.94
CA ASP A 183 15.84 0.69 -15.23
C ASP A 183 15.07 0.73 -13.89
N ASN A 184 14.47 -0.41 -13.52
CA ASN A 184 13.86 -0.71 -12.21
C ASN A 184 12.77 0.28 -11.74
N ASN A 185 11.52 0.04 -12.13
CA ASN A 185 10.36 0.86 -11.81
C ASN A 185 9.29 0.04 -11.11
N GLU A 186 9.45 -0.13 -9.81
CA GLU A 186 8.51 -0.82 -8.95
C GLU A 186 7.88 0.19 -7.99
N PHE A 187 6.56 0.34 -8.08
CA PHE A 187 5.80 1.27 -7.26
C PHE A 187 4.72 0.55 -6.48
N VAL A 188 4.51 0.98 -5.24
CA VAL A 188 3.43 0.49 -4.39
C VAL A 188 2.55 1.66 -3.99
N VAL A 189 1.24 1.50 -4.16
CA VAL A 189 0.23 2.36 -3.54
C VAL A 189 -0.06 1.77 -2.18
N GLU A 190 0.55 2.37 -1.18
CA GLU A 190 0.45 1.98 0.22
C GLU A 190 -0.77 2.64 0.84
N PHE A 191 -1.71 1.81 1.31
CA PHE A 191 -2.81 2.24 2.15
C PHE A 191 -2.37 2.19 3.61
N ASP A 192 -2.70 3.20 4.39
CA ASP A 192 -2.58 3.16 5.84
C ASP A 192 -4.00 3.04 6.39
N LEU A 193 -4.57 1.83 6.37
CA LEU A 193 -5.97 1.64 6.76
C LEU A 193 -6.22 2.00 8.22
N ARG A 194 -5.28 1.74 9.15
CA ARG A 194 -5.42 2.18 10.55
C ARG A 194 -5.63 3.68 10.66
N ARG A 195 -4.87 4.47 9.90
CA ARG A 195 -5.03 5.92 9.84
C ARG A 195 -6.25 6.35 9.02
N GLY A 196 -6.50 5.65 7.92
CA GLY A 196 -7.25 6.09 6.76
C GLY A 196 -8.67 5.58 6.59
N LEU A 197 -8.97 4.40 7.14
CA LEU A 197 -10.29 3.80 7.07
C LEU A 197 -11.19 4.47 8.11
N LYS A 198 -12.31 5.03 7.66
CA LYS A 198 -13.29 5.72 8.51
C LYS A 198 -14.64 5.07 8.38
N ASP A 199 -15.22 4.68 9.50
CA ASP A 199 -16.65 4.37 9.56
C ASP A 199 -17.46 5.67 9.42
N GLY A 200 -18.44 5.66 8.51
CA GLY A 200 -19.31 6.80 8.27
C GLY A 200 -20.20 7.06 9.48
N THR A 201 -20.25 8.30 9.96
CA THR A 201 -21.06 8.68 11.12
C THR A 201 -22.55 8.82 10.75
N GLY A 202 -23.19 7.71 10.41
CA GLY A 202 -24.62 7.62 10.11
C GLY A 202 -25.03 6.21 9.71
N GLN A 203 -26.26 5.79 10.06
CA GLN A 203 -26.75 4.40 9.87
C GLN A 203 -26.77 3.88 8.41
N ASN A 204 -26.28 4.63 7.42
CA ASN A 204 -26.19 4.23 6.02
C ASN A 204 -24.94 4.76 5.29
N GLU A 205 -23.93 5.30 5.99
CA GLU A 205 -22.81 6.00 5.32
C GLU A 205 -21.63 5.10 4.93
N GLY A 206 -21.62 3.84 5.37
CA GLY A 206 -20.59 2.86 5.02
C GLY A 206 -19.18 3.28 5.48
N TYR A 207 -18.17 2.52 5.09
CA TYR A 207 -16.78 2.90 5.31
C TYR A 207 -16.29 3.86 4.22
N SER A 208 -15.24 4.63 4.52
CA SER A 208 -14.53 5.39 3.51
C SER A 208 -13.02 5.41 3.75
N ILE A 209 -12.24 5.41 2.67
CA ILE A 209 -10.79 5.62 2.72
C ILE A 209 -10.49 7.10 2.50
N GLN A 210 -9.71 7.69 3.39
CA GLN A 210 -9.24 9.06 3.27
C GLN A 210 -8.05 9.14 2.33
N ARG A 211 -8.08 10.08 1.36
CA ARG A 211 -6.96 10.28 0.44
C ARG A 211 -5.63 10.54 1.16
N THR A 212 -5.62 11.20 2.31
CA THR A 212 -4.42 11.52 3.11
C THR A 212 -3.70 10.31 3.68
N SER A 213 -4.36 9.15 3.70
CA SER A 213 -3.81 7.89 4.19
C SER A 213 -3.21 7.00 3.10
N VAL A 214 -3.22 7.45 1.84
CA VAL A 214 -2.72 6.65 0.71
C VAL A 214 -1.49 7.31 0.12
N THR A 215 -0.40 6.56 -0.01
CA THR A 215 0.89 7.08 -0.49
C THR A 215 1.36 6.26 -1.69
N LEU A 216 2.03 6.91 -2.64
CA LEU A 216 2.72 6.21 -3.72
C LEU A 216 4.20 6.15 -3.35
N ILE A 217 4.73 4.94 -3.27
CA ILE A 217 6.10 4.66 -2.85
C ILE A 217 6.85 4.01 -4.01
N ASN A 218 8.14 4.34 -4.15
CA ASN A 218 9.03 3.65 -5.07
C ASN A 218 9.90 2.67 -4.28
N THR A 219 9.61 1.37 -4.40
CA THR A 219 10.19 0.32 -3.56
C THR A 219 11.70 0.18 -3.78
N VAL A 220 12.18 0.52 -4.97
CA VAL A 220 13.61 0.44 -5.32
C VAL A 220 14.46 1.47 -4.56
N THR A 221 13.80 2.41 -3.88
CA THR A 221 14.43 3.47 -3.09
C THR A 221 14.19 3.34 -1.59
N THR A 222 13.47 2.32 -1.13
CA THR A 222 13.15 2.11 0.28
C THR A 222 14.02 1.01 0.91
N GLY A 223 13.98 0.94 2.23
CA GLY A 223 14.37 -0.22 3.01
C GLY A 223 13.23 -0.62 3.94
N GLU A 224 13.54 -1.48 4.90
CA GLU A 224 12.54 -2.12 5.76
C GLU A 224 12.85 -1.90 7.24
N ILE A 225 11.82 -1.89 8.07
CA ILE A 225 11.93 -2.01 9.52
C ILE A 225 11.06 -3.17 9.94
N GLN A 226 11.64 -4.16 10.62
CA GLN A 226 10.93 -5.35 11.06
C GLN A 226 11.39 -5.78 12.45
N GLY A 227 10.67 -6.72 13.04
CA GLY A 227 11.16 -7.44 14.20
C GLY A 227 10.07 -8.17 14.96
N ASP A 228 10.48 -8.68 16.12
CA ASP A 228 9.65 -9.51 16.98
C ASP A 228 9.15 -8.74 18.20
N VAL A 229 7.90 -8.99 18.60
CA VAL A 229 7.37 -8.70 19.93
C VAL A 229 7.28 -10.02 20.70
N ALA A 230 8.08 -10.13 21.76
CA ALA A 230 8.09 -11.33 22.60
C ALA A 230 6.73 -11.54 23.27
N THR A 231 6.30 -12.81 23.42
CA THR A 231 5.02 -13.15 24.06
C THR A 231 4.85 -12.53 25.45
N LEU A 232 5.94 -12.42 26.21
CA LEU A 232 5.91 -11.79 27.54
C LEU A 232 5.67 -10.29 27.46
N THR A 233 6.29 -9.60 26.50
CA THR A 233 6.06 -8.17 26.25
C THR A 233 4.63 -7.92 25.80
N TYR A 234 4.11 -8.79 24.91
CA TYR A 234 2.71 -8.79 24.51
C TYR A 234 1.76 -8.83 25.70
N GLN A 235 1.87 -9.87 26.55
CA GLN A 235 0.99 -10.07 27.71
C GLN A 235 1.17 -9.01 28.80
N SER A 236 2.40 -8.51 28.98
CA SER A 236 2.68 -7.51 30.01
C SER A 236 2.05 -6.17 29.63
N CYS A 237 2.01 -5.82 28.35
CA CYS A 237 1.31 -4.63 27.89
C CYS A 237 -0.16 -4.63 28.30
N GLU A 238 -0.89 -5.73 28.03
CA GLU A 238 -2.30 -5.87 28.41
C GLU A 238 -2.47 -5.84 29.94
N THR A 239 -1.55 -6.47 30.69
CA THR A 239 -1.65 -6.53 32.15
C THR A 239 -1.41 -5.18 32.82
N ASP A 240 -0.46 -4.41 32.30
CA ASP A 240 -0.03 -3.13 32.86
C ASP A 240 -0.89 -1.95 32.38
N THR A 241 -1.61 -2.13 31.27
CA THR A 241 -2.41 -1.07 30.63
C THR A 241 -3.90 -1.36 30.77
N PRO A 242 -4.67 -0.56 31.53
CA PRO A 242 -6.12 -0.74 31.61
C PRO A 242 -6.78 -0.45 30.27
N SER A 243 -7.73 -1.29 29.86
CA SER A 243 -8.63 -1.04 28.73
C SER A 243 -10.05 -1.49 29.08
N ALA A 244 -11.06 -0.72 28.65
CA ALA A 244 -12.47 -1.12 28.77
C ALA A 244 -13.09 -1.65 27.47
N ASN A 245 -12.40 -1.51 26.34
CA ASN A 245 -12.86 -1.90 25.00
C ASN A 245 -12.01 -3.01 24.35
N GLY A 246 -10.99 -3.53 25.04
CA GLY A 246 -10.10 -4.57 24.51
C GLY A 246 -8.73 -4.00 24.10
N TYR A 247 -7.88 -4.88 23.58
CA TYR A 247 -6.52 -4.52 23.18
C TYR A 247 -6.34 -4.75 21.70
N ALA A 248 -5.55 -3.88 21.09
CA ALA A 248 -5.02 -4.05 19.75
C ALA A 248 -3.55 -3.68 19.74
N HIS A 249 -2.76 -4.57 19.15
CA HIS A 249 -1.31 -4.53 19.23
C HIS A 249 -0.73 -4.03 17.91
N ALA A 250 0.05 -2.96 18.00
CA ALA A 250 0.66 -2.34 16.84
C ALA A 250 2.02 -1.73 17.17
N ILE A 251 2.84 -1.61 16.13
CA ILE A 251 4.03 -0.75 16.14
C ILE A 251 3.70 0.53 15.39
N TYR A 252 4.07 1.66 15.99
CA TYR A 252 3.89 2.98 15.42
C TYR A 252 5.24 3.51 14.95
N LEU A 253 5.34 3.95 13.70
CA LEU A 253 6.56 4.50 13.12
C LEU A 253 6.56 6.03 13.22
N TYR A 254 7.65 6.60 13.72
CA TYR A 254 7.87 8.03 13.85
C TYR A 254 9.12 8.46 13.09
N GLU A 255 9.02 9.58 12.37
CA GLU A 255 10.19 10.18 11.71
C GLU A 255 11.11 10.84 12.76
N GLY A 256 12.41 10.55 12.68
CA GLY A 256 13.44 11.12 13.53
C GLY A 256 13.80 10.27 14.75
N ASN A 257 14.60 10.86 15.65
CA ASN A 257 14.99 10.25 16.93
C ASN A 257 14.11 10.83 18.04
N ILE A 258 12.98 10.17 18.30
CA ILE A 258 11.94 10.63 19.22
C ILE A 258 12.03 9.86 20.52
N ALA A 259 12.10 10.53 21.67
CA ALA A 259 12.04 9.83 22.97
C ALA A 259 10.60 9.35 23.24
N GLU A 260 10.44 8.23 23.94
CA GLU A 260 9.15 7.57 24.22
C GLU A 260 8.07 8.54 24.72
N GLU A 261 8.40 9.41 25.67
CA GLU A 261 7.45 10.36 26.25
C GLU A 261 6.92 11.40 25.25
N ASN A 262 7.62 11.57 24.12
CA ASN A 262 7.25 12.47 23.04
C ASN A 262 6.60 11.73 21.85
N MET A 263 6.38 10.42 21.94
CA MET A 263 5.64 9.66 20.93
C MET A 263 4.13 9.80 21.20
N GLY A 264 3.42 10.39 20.25
CA GLY A 264 1.98 10.66 20.35
C GLY A 264 1.13 9.75 19.46
N PRO A 265 -0.20 9.86 19.55
CA PRO A 265 -1.15 9.15 18.70
C PRO A 265 -1.31 9.78 17.31
N PHE A 266 -1.97 9.09 16.37
CA PHE A 266 -2.47 9.66 15.10
C PHE A 266 -3.46 10.80 15.32
N ALA A 267 -4.25 10.75 16.41
CA ALA A 267 -5.10 11.85 16.84
C ALA A 267 -4.34 13.17 17.09
N GLY A 268 -3.02 13.08 17.28
CA GLY A 268 -2.17 14.18 17.68
C GLY A 268 -2.30 14.52 19.17
N ALA A 269 -1.20 14.96 19.76
CA ALA A 269 -1.16 15.40 21.15
C ALA A 269 -0.16 16.55 21.31
N GLU A 270 -0.47 17.50 22.18
CA GLU A 270 0.35 18.72 22.35
C GLU A 270 1.78 18.36 22.79
N GLY A 271 2.76 18.76 21.98
CA GLY A 271 4.18 18.54 22.27
C GLY A 271 4.71 17.14 21.92
N GLN A 272 3.86 16.26 21.37
CA GLN A 272 4.26 14.92 20.92
C GLN A 272 4.34 14.86 19.38
N ALA A 273 5.22 14.00 18.88
CA ALA A 273 5.32 13.67 17.46
C ALA A 273 4.15 12.76 17.08
N MET A 274 3.59 12.98 15.89
CA MET A 274 2.61 12.06 15.32
C MET A 274 3.33 10.93 14.59
N PRO A 275 2.79 9.71 14.63
CA PRO A 275 3.28 8.60 13.82
C PRO A 275 2.98 8.89 12.33
N ILE A 276 3.80 8.34 11.46
CA ILE A 276 3.67 8.45 10.00
C ILE A 276 3.06 7.19 9.37
N ALA A 277 3.14 6.06 10.07
CA ALA A 277 2.59 4.76 9.70
C ALA A 277 2.43 3.89 10.95
N ALA A 278 1.68 2.80 10.84
CA ALA A 278 1.60 1.75 11.84
C ALA A 278 1.71 0.37 11.18
N ALA A 279 2.09 -0.64 11.94
CA ALA A 279 2.12 -2.04 11.51
C ALA A 279 1.45 -2.90 12.59
N ASN A 280 0.69 -3.92 12.20
CA ASN A 280 0.12 -4.85 13.17
C ASN A 280 1.20 -5.74 13.76
N VAL A 281 0.95 -6.16 15.00
CA VAL A 281 1.72 -7.20 15.66
C VAL A 281 0.93 -8.49 15.50
N VAL A 282 1.34 -9.32 14.55
CA VAL A 282 0.66 -10.56 14.19
C VAL A 282 1.39 -11.75 14.76
N GLN A 283 0.67 -12.83 15.08
CA GLN A 283 1.31 -14.02 15.61
C GLN A 283 2.11 -14.71 14.49
N ASP A 284 3.40 -14.94 14.72
CA ASP A 284 4.22 -15.76 13.82
C ASP A 284 3.66 -17.19 13.82
N VAL A 285 3.43 -17.75 12.64
CA VAL A 285 2.89 -19.10 12.46
C VAL A 285 3.90 -20.20 12.82
N ASP A 286 5.20 -19.88 12.82
CA ASP A 286 6.32 -20.78 13.03
C ASP A 286 7.02 -20.59 14.40
N ASP A 287 6.82 -19.47 15.10
CA ASP A 287 7.30 -19.20 16.46
C ASP A 287 6.16 -18.89 17.45
N ALA A 288 6.45 -18.84 18.76
CA ALA A 288 5.54 -18.35 19.79
C ALA A 288 5.54 -16.82 19.92
N ASN A 289 6.41 -16.13 19.18
CA ASN A 289 6.51 -14.68 19.17
C ASN A 289 5.50 -14.07 18.20
N TYR A 290 5.39 -12.75 18.26
CA TYR A 290 4.64 -11.96 17.30
C TYR A 290 5.62 -11.18 16.45
N GLU A 291 5.28 -10.94 15.20
CA GLU A 291 6.09 -10.21 14.24
C GLU A 291 5.37 -8.95 13.78
N TYR A 292 6.16 -8.01 13.26
CA TYR A 292 5.67 -6.83 12.57
C TYR A 292 6.66 -6.39 11.51
N GLU A 293 6.17 -5.66 10.51
CA GLU A 293 6.98 -5.19 9.39
C GLU A 293 6.46 -3.86 8.84
N PHE A 294 7.40 -2.99 8.47
CA PHE A 294 7.20 -1.86 7.58
C PHE A 294 8.03 -2.10 6.31
N GLY A 295 7.38 -2.51 5.22
CA GLY A 295 8.07 -2.95 3.99
C GLY A 295 8.66 -1.81 3.14
N PHE A 296 8.13 -0.59 3.27
CA PHE A 296 8.42 0.50 2.33
C PHE A 296 8.84 1.81 3.03
N VAL A 297 9.95 1.77 3.78
CA VAL A 297 10.44 2.92 4.54
C VAL A 297 11.52 3.67 3.78
N GLU A 298 11.33 4.98 3.57
CA GLU A 298 12.34 5.83 2.92
C GLU A 298 13.63 5.91 3.77
N PRO A 299 14.83 6.04 3.17
CA PRO A 299 16.08 6.15 3.92
C PRO A 299 16.08 7.35 4.86
N GLY A 300 16.38 7.12 6.13
CA GLY A 300 16.24 8.15 7.15
C GLY A 300 16.54 7.65 8.55
N THR A 301 16.34 8.53 9.53
CA THR A 301 16.39 8.18 10.95
C THR A 301 14.97 8.07 11.48
N TYR A 302 14.66 6.99 12.19
CA TYR A 302 13.32 6.70 12.69
C TYR A 302 13.31 6.24 14.15
N SER A 303 12.11 6.25 14.70
CA SER A 303 11.75 5.69 16.00
C SER A 303 10.52 4.81 15.83
N VAL A 304 10.44 3.72 16.58
CA VAL A 304 9.25 2.88 16.66
C VAL A 304 8.76 2.78 18.10
N GLY A 305 7.44 2.77 18.27
CA GLY A 305 6.78 2.58 19.55
C GLY A 305 5.78 1.43 19.50
N TYR A 306 5.94 0.45 20.37
CA TYR A 306 5.00 -0.65 20.55
C TYR A 306 3.88 -0.24 21.50
N THR A 307 2.63 -0.55 21.12
CA THR A 307 1.43 -0.28 21.93
C THR A 307 0.43 -1.44 21.85
N CYS A 308 -0.35 -1.65 22.92
CA CYS A 308 -1.53 -2.53 22.95
C CYS A 308 -2.86 -1.76 23.03
N THR A 309 -2.82 -0.43 22.96
CA THR A 309 -4.00 0.45 22.96
C THR A 309 -4.24 1.05 21.58
N ALA A 310 -3.87 0.33 20.51
CA ALA A 310 -3.90 0.86 19.16
C ALA A 310 -5.33 1.04 18.63
N ASN A 311 -6.30 0.31 19.20
CA ASN A 311 -7.75 0.42 18.97
C ASN A 311 -8.36 1.69 19.57
N ASP A 312 -7.61 2.40 20.42
CA ASP A 312 -8.08 3.64 21.05
C ASP A 312 -7.72 4.89 20.25
N ASP A 313 -6.97 4.76 19.14
CA ASP A 313 -6.40 5.88 18.40
C ASP A 313 -6.84 5.89 16.93
N SER A 314 -7.16 7.09 16.44
CA SER A 314 -7.42 7.39 15.04
C SER A 314 -7.17 8.87 14.76
N GLU A 315 -7.06 9.28 13.48
CA GLU A 315 -6.99 10.72 13.13
C GLU A 315 -8.20 11.54 13.63
N GLU A 316 -9.34 10.91 13.95
CA GLU A 316 -10.53 11.62 14.44
C GLU A 316 -10.46 11.94 15.94
N GLY A 317 -9.57 11.27 16.66
CA GLY A 317 -9.40 11.41 18.10
C GLY A 317 -9.21 10.07 18.79
N ILE A 318 -8.96 10.17 20.10
CA ILE A 318 -8.92 9.04 21.00
C ILE A 318 -10.34 8.60 21.36
N VAL A 319 -10.56 7.28 21.47
CA VAL A 319 -11.83 6.70 21.91
C VAL A 319 -12.26 7.28 23.26
N ALA A 320 -13.53 7.69 23.36
CA ALA A 320 -14.03 8.42 24.51
C ALA A 320 -13.99 7.59 25.80
N GLY A 321 -13.11 7.98 26.73
CA GLY A 321 -12.94 7.30 28.02
C GLY A 321 -11.71 6.39 28.10
N GLU A 322 -11.04 6.16 26.98
CA GLU A 322 -9.81 5.38 26.88
C GLU A 322 -8.58 6.28 26.80
N THR A 323 -7.40 5.68 26.78
CA THR A 323 -6.11 6.39 26.71
C THR A 323 -5.14 5.67 25.80
N PHE A 324 -4.54 6.41 24.87
CA PHE A 324 -3.42 5.90 24.09
C PHE A 324 -2.10 5.99 24.89
N SER A 325 -1.28 4.95 24.79
CA SER A 325 0.09 4.97 25.31
C SER A 325 1.04 4.07 24.53
N ILE A 326 2.31 4.49 24.42
CA ILE A 326 3.41 3.63 23.97
C ILE A 326 3.92 2.85 25.19
N TYR A 327 4.02 1.53 25.06
CA TYR A 327 4.45 0.61 26.12
C TYR A 327 5.96 0.41 26.12
N GLN A 328 6.57 0.30 24.94
CA GLN A 328 8.02 0.24 24.76
C GLN A 328 8.41 0.96 23.46
N SER A 329 9.63 1.48 23.38
CA SER A 329 10.11 2.16 22.19
C SER A 329 11.58 1.90 21.89
N THR A 330 11.94 2.03 20.61
CA THR A 330 13.32 2.07 20.14
C THR A 330 13.48 3.27 19.21
N SER A 331 14.56 4.04 19.40
CA SER A 331 14.76 5.32 18.71
C SER A 331 16.13 5.45 18.08
N GLY A 332 16.19 6.22 16.98
CA GLY A 332 17.45 6.44 16.26
C GLY A 332 17.84 5.29 15.34
N LEU A 333 16.85 4.52 14.87
CA LEU A 333 16.99 3.52 13.81
C LEU A 333 17.41 4.22 12.52
N ASN A 334 18.30 3.61 11.74
CA ASN A 334 18.76 4.20 10.48
C ASN A 334 18.44 3.27 9.33
N VAL A 335 17.45 3.65 8.52
CA VAL A 335 17.05 2.90 7.33
C VAL A 335 17.90 3.34 6.15
N SER A 336 18.37 2.35 5.37
CA SER A 336 19.06 2.56 4.11
C SER A 336 18.34 1.80 2.99
N VAL A 337 18.58 2.20 1.74
CA VAL A 337 17.98 1.54 0.58
C VAL A 337 18.36 0.06 0.55
N GLY A 338 17.37 -0.83 0.41
CA GLY A 338 17.54 -2.27 0.26
C GLY A 338 18.17 -2.94 1.49
N THR A 339 17.90 -2.43 2.69
CA THR A 339 18.37 -3.01 3.94
C THR A 339 17.26 -3.18 4.96
N ASP A 340 17.28 -4.31 5.65
CA ASP A 340 16.41 -4.62 6.77
C ASP A 340 16.98 -4.00 8.05
N THR A 341 16.12 -3.30 8.79
CA THR A 341 16.45 -2.70 10.08
C THR A 341 15.69 -3.43 11.18
N ASP A 342 16.36 -4.37 11.85
CA ASP A 342 15.73 -5.20 12.89
C ASP A 342 15.65 -4.48 14.24
N THR A 343 14.49 -4.57 14.91
CA THR A 343 14.32 -4.12 16.29
C THR A 343 13.21 -4.90 16.99
N ASN A 344 13.49 -5.40 18.21
CA ASN A 344 12.60 -6.31 18.92
C ASN A 344 12.15 -5.72 20.27
N PHE A 345 11.00 -6.18 20.76
CA PHE A 345 10.34 -5.73 22.00
C PHE A 345 10.06 -6.89 22.97
#